data_AF-A0A0F6SGQ7-F1
#
_entry.id   AF-A0A0F6SGQ7-F1
#
_cell.length_a   1.000
_cell.length_b   1.000
_cell.length_c   1.000
_cell.angle_alpha   90.00
_cell.angle_beta   90.00
_cell.angle_gamma   90.00
#
_symmetry.space_group_name_H-M   'P 1'
#
loop_
_entity.id
_entity.type
_entity.pdbx_description
1 polymer ?
#
loop_
_entity_poly.entity_id
_entity_poly.type
_entity_poly.pdbx_seq_one_letter_code
_entity_poly.pdbx_strand_id
1 'polypeptide(L)'
;MRALRLAEGSPQDQKSRSVAVSIDDERFMRLALAQAERARGHTGDNPWVGAVIAKDGEVIGDGHTHPPGSDHAEIAAIKSALSRGASLEGATIYSTLEPCSFHGRTPACALAIVEHRIARVVIGMRDPHPRVNGEGLTILRGAGVEVIEGVLEPEVARSLAPWIDAYHPHAKR
;
A
#
# COMPACT_ATOMS: atom_id res chain seq x y z
N MET A 1 -14.11 53.53 -16.86
CA MET A 1 -13.24 53.29 -15.68
C MET A 1 -13.95 52.26 -14.80
N ARG A 2 -13.43 51.02 -14.71
CA ARG A 2 -12.85 50.38 -13.49
C ARG A 2 -13.84 50.34 -12.30
N ALA A 3 -14.10 49.22 -11.62
CA ALA A 3 -13.54 47.88 -11.65
C ALA A 3 -14.50 46.91 -10.93
N LEU A 4 -14.59 45.67 -11.42
CA LEU A 4 -15.05 44.52 -10.63
C LEU A 4 -14.06 44.28 -9.47
N ARG A 5 -14.56 44.10 -8.25
CA ARG A 5 -13.88 43.37 -7.15
C ARG A 5 -14.95 42.57 -6.40
N LEU A 6 -15.00 41.26 -6.64
CA LEU A 6 -14.35 40.16 -5.90
C LEU A 6 -15.13 39.81 -4.63
N ALA A 7 -15.83 38.67 -4.70
CA ALA A 7 -16.45 37.99 -3.59
C ALA A 7 -15.37 37.54 -2.61
N GLU A 8 -15.50 37.95 -1.35
CA GLU A 8 -14.69 37.45 -0.24
C GLU A 8 -15.30 36.11 0.21
N GLY A 9 -14.73 35.00 -0.28
CA GLY A 9 -14.97 33.67 0.27
C GLY A 9 -14.31 33.55 1.63
N SER A 10 -15.07 33.13 2.65
CA SER A 10 -14.61 33.05 4.04
C SER A 10 -13.52 31.99 4.24
N PRO A 11 -12.55 32.16 5.17
CA PRO A 11 -11.42 31.24 5.35
C PRO A 11 -11.67 29.92 6.11
N GLN A 12 -12.88 29.33 6.11
CA GLN A 12 -13.20 28.23 7.05
C GLN A 12 -13.21 26.79 6.49
N ASP A 13 -12.92 26.56 5.21
CA ASP A 13 -13.11 25.24 4.57
C ASP A 13 -11.88 24.31 4.52
N GLN A 14 -10.96 24.38 5.49
CA GLN A 14 -9.85 23.43 5.61
C GLN A 14 -9.70 22.89 7.04
N LYS A 15 -10.67 22.10 7.49
CA LYS A 15 -10.49 21.23 8.65
C LYS A 15 -10.62 19.77 8.20
N SER A 16 -9.47 19.10 8.17
CA SER A 16 -9.25 17.66 8.33
C SER A 16 -10.49 16.78 8.12
N ARG A 17 -10.70 16.31 6.89
CA ARG A 17 -11.48 15.09 6.70
C ARG A 17 -10.60 13.94 7.16
N SER A 18 -10.92 13.36 8.33
CA SER A 18 -10.43 12.03 8.67
C SER A 18 -10.86 11.08 7.56
N VAL A 19 -9.90 10.48 6.87
CA VAL A 19 -10.22 9.47 5.87
C VAL A 19 -10.70 8.24 6.63
N ALA A 20 -11.99 7.92 6.49
CA ALA A 20 -12.59 6.75 7.13
C ALA A 20 -12.31 5.51 6.28
N VAL A 21 -12.06 4.38 6.94
CA VAL A 21 -12.05 3.05 6.31
C VAL A 21 -13.43 2.76 5.76
N SER A 22 -13.50 2.32 4.50
CA SER A 22 -14.74 1.94 3.82
C SER A 22 -14.96 0.42 3.81
N ILE A 23 -16.20 -0.02 3.58
CA ILE A 23 -16.52 -1.44 3.38
C ILE A 23 -15.74 -2.02 2.19
N ASP A 24 -15.50 -1.20 1.16
CA ASP A 24 -14.70 -1.60 0.01
C ASP A 24 -13.24 -1.85 0.39
N ASP A 25 -12.68 -1.15 1.38
CA ASP A 25 -11.30 -1.35 1.82
C ASP A 25 -11.10 -2.74 2.42
N GLU A 26 -12.02 -3.18 3.27
CA GLU A 26 -11.96 -4.55 3.81
C GLU A 26 -12.08 -5.58 2.69
N ARG A 27 -13.00 -5.37 1.73
CA ARG A 27 -13.20 -6.29 0.60
C ARG A 27 -11.91 -6.46 -0.21
N PHE A 28 -11.28 -5.36 -0.61
CA PHE A 28 -10.04 -5.42 -1.39
C PHE A 28 -8.86 -5.92 -0.56
N MET A 29 -8.80 -5.60 0.74
CA MET A 29 -7.77 -6.15 1.62
C MET A 29 -7.89 -7.67 1.78
N ARG A 30 -9.11 -8.24 1.81
CA ARG A 30 -9.29 -9.71 1.78
C ARG A 30 -8.77 -10.34 0.49
N LEU A 31 -8.90 -9.65 -0.64
CA LEU A 31 -8.32 -10.12 -1.92
C LEU A 31 -6.78 -10.03 -1.90
N ALA A 32 -6.22 -8.96 -1.33
CA ALA A 32 -4.78 -8.84 -1.10
C ALA A 32 -4.25 -9.93 -0.17
N LEU A 33 -4.96 -10.26 0.92
CA LEU A 33 -4.65 -11.41 1.78
C LEU A 33 -4.68 -12.73 1.01
N ALA A 34 -5.67 -12.96 0.15
CA ALA A 34 -5.72 -14.17 -0.68
C ALA A 34 -4.50 -14.27 -1.62
N GLN A 35 -3.99 -13.14 -2.14
CA GLN A 35 -2.74 -13.12 -2.90
C GLN A 35 -1.53 -13.43 -2.02
N ALA A 36 -1.47 -12.86 -0.80
CA ALA A 36 -0.39 -13.11 0.16
C ALA A 36 -0.22 -14.60 0.46
N GLU A 37 -1.32 -15.32 0.65
CA GLU A 37 -1.30 -16.77 0.92
C GLU A 37 -0.72 -17.59 -0.24
N ARG A 38 -0.77 -17.09 -1.48
CA ARG A 38 -0.14 -17.78 -2.64
C ARG A 38 1.38 -17.71 -2.61
N ALA A 39 1.94 -16.69 -1.96
CA ALA A 39 3.38 -16.53 -1.78
C ALA A 39 3.93 -17.31 -0.57
N ARG A 40 3.07 -17.77 0.35
CA ARG A 40 3.49 -18.46 1.57
C ARG A 40 4.39 -19.66 1.25
N GLY A 41 5.55 -19.71 1.91
CA GLY A 41 6.55 -20.77 1.72
C GLY A 41 7.44 -20.64 0.48
N HIS A 42 7.25 -19.60 -0.35
CA HIS A 42 8.00 -19.41 -1.60
C HIS A 42 8.86 -18.13 -1.62
N THR A 43 8.86 -17.36 -0.53
CA THR A 43 9.56 -16.06 -0.42
C THR A 43 10.90 -16.12 0.29
N GLY A 44 11.35 -17.30 0.74
CA GLY A 44 12.54 -17.45 1.57
C GLY A 44 12.36 -16.67 2.87
N ASP A 45 13.32 -15.78 3.15
CA ASP A 45 13.33 -14.96 4.37
C ASP A 45 12.48 -13.67 4.24
N ASN A 46 11.95 -13.38 3.06
CA ASN A 46 11.06 -12.24 2.85
C ASN A 46 9.64 -12.55 3.36
N PRO A 47 8.87 -11.54 3.80
CA PRO A 47 7.45 -11.72 4.12
C PRO A 47 6.66 -12.12 2.87
N TRP A 48 5.65 -12.98 3.03
CA TRP A 48 4.67 -13.26 1.96
C TRP A 48 3.61 -12.16 1.93
N VAL A 49 3.91 -11.09 1.20
CA VAL A 49 2.98 -9.97 1.00
C VAL A 49 2.12 -10.22 -0.23
N GLY A 50 0.85 -9.83 -0.17
CA GLY A 50 -0.06 -9.72 -1.30
C GLY A 50 -0.56 -8.29 -1.48
N ALA A 51 -0.84 -7.92 -2.73
CA ALA A 51 -1.35 -6.62 -3.12
C ALA A 51 -2.40 -6.72 -4.23
N VAL A 52 -3.37 -5.81 -4.21
CA VAL A 52 -4.34 -5.59 -5.30
C VAL A 52 -4.45 -4.11 -5.60
N ILE A 53 -4.69 -3.77 -6.87
CA ILE A 53 -4.94 -2.40 -7.32
C ILE A 53 -6.39 -2.34 -7.78
N ALA A 54 -7.16 -1.41 -7.23
CA ALA A 54 -8.53 -1.18 -7.62
C ALA A 54 -8.76 0.24 -8.13
N LYS A 55 -9.67 0.38 -9.10
CA LYS A 55 -10.14 1.64 -9.65
C LYS A 55 -11.60 1.49 -10.05
N ASP A 56 -12.40 2.50 -9.77
CA ASP A 56 -13.85 2.51 -10.06
C ASP A 56 -14.60 1.27 -9.52
N GLY A 57 -14.16 0.77 -8.35
CA GLY A 57 -14.77 -0.38 -7.68
C GLY A 57 -14.34 -1.75 -8.22
N GLU A 58 -13.42 -1.81 -9.20
CA GLU A 58 -12.95 -3.06 -9.79
C GLU A 58 -11.45 -3.28 -9.60
N VAL A 59 -11.03 -4.54 -9.50
CA VAL A 59 -9.61 -4.92 -9.44
C VAL A 59 -9.02 -4.86 -10.85
N ILE A 60 -8.07 -3.95 -11.03
CA ILE A 60 -7.36 -3.77 -12.30
C ILE A 60 -6.00 -4.47 -12.32
N GLY A 61 -5.45 -4.83 -11.15
CA GLY A 61 -4.22 -5.61 -11.03
C GLY A 61 -4.09 -6.29 -9.68
N ASP A 62 -3.32 -7.38 -9.65
CA ASP A 62 -3.09 -8.18 -8.45
C ASP A 62 -1.69 -8.80 -8.51
N GLY A 63 -1.10 -9.03 -7.34
CA GLY A 63 0.24 -9.58 -7.22
C GLY A 63 0.57 -10.05 -5.81
N HIS A 64 1.59 -10.88 -5.71
CA HIS A 64 2.17 -11.35 -4.46
C HIS A 64 3.68 -11.39 -4.56
N THR A 65 4.33 -11.48 -3.41
CA THR A 65 5.80 -11.48 -3.34
C THR A 65 6.36 -12.73 -4.03
N HIS A 66 7.30 -12.51 -4.96
CA HIS A 66 8.01 -13.59 -5.64
C HIS A 66 9.28 -14.00 -4.87
N PRO A 67 9.96 -15.09 -5.25
CA PRO A 67 11.20 -15.52 -4.61
C PRO A 67 12.28 -14.42 -4.55
N PRO A 68 13.23 -14.49 -3.61
CA PRO A 68 14.23 -13.45 -3.37
C PRO A 68 14.96 -12.95 -4.63
N GLY A 69 15.02 -11.63 -4.81
CA GLY A 69 15.60 -10.99 -6.00
C GLY A 69 14.60 -10.75 -7.15
N SER A 70 13.34 -11.17 -6.98
CA SER A 70 12.23 -10.87 -7.89
C SER A 70 11.33 -9.75 -7.34
N ASP A 71 10.19 -9.52 -8.01
CA ASP A 71 9.25 -8.46 -7.66
C ASP A 71 8.59 -8.66 -6.29
N HIS A 72 8.43 -7.56 -5.56
CA HIS A 72 7.52 -7.47 -4.41
C HIS A 72 6.06 -7.43 -4.88
N ALA A 73 5.13 -7.67 -3.96
CA ALA A 73 3.70 -7.73 -4.25
C ALA A 73 3.17 -6.50 -5.00
N GLU A 74 3.58 -5.29 -4.59
CA GLU A 74 3.15 -4.03 -5.18
C GLU A 74 3.64 -3.91 -6.63
N ILE A 75 4.89 -4.29 -6.88
CA ILE A 75 5.48 -4.26 -8.23
C ILE A 75 4.80 -5.31 -9.12
N ALA A 76 4.54 -6.50 -8.59
CA ALA A 76 3.80 -7.54 -9.30
C ALA A 76 2.38 -7.07 -9.67
N ALA A 77 1.67 -6.41 -8.74
CA ALA A 77 0.34 -5.87 -8.99
C ALA A 77 0.34 -4.73 -10.01
N ILE A 78 1.33 -3.83 -9.96
CA ILE A 78 1.54 -2.76 -10.94
C ILE A 78 1.77 -3.37 -12.33
N LYS A 79 2.71 -4.32 -12.47
CA LYS A 79 2.99 -4.99 -13.74
C LYS A 79 1.77 -5.75 -14.27
N SER A 80 1.03 -6.41 -13.39
CA SER A 80 -0.23 -7.09 -13.71
C SER A 80 -1.24 -6.12 -14.32
N ALA A 81 -1.48 -4.97 -13.68
CA ALA A 81 -2.38 -3.94 -14.20
C ALA A 81 -1.93 -3.37 -15.55
N LEU A 82 -0.64 -3.02 -15.67
CA LEU A 82 -0.08 -2.49 -16.91
C LEU A 82 -0.18 -3.50 -18.06
N SER A 83 0.04 -4.79 -17.79
CA SER A 83 -0.08 -5.85 -18.82
C SER A 83 -1.52 -6.02 -19.34
N ARG A 84 -2.51 -5.59 -18.55
CA ARG A 84 -3.93 -5.56 -18.91
C ARG A 84 -4.34 -4.26 -19.60
N GLY A 85 -3.40 -3.33 -19.82
CA GLY A 85 -3.67 -2.02 -20.42
C GLY A 85 -4.36 -1.03 -19.48
N ALA A 86 -4.35 -1.27 -18.17
CA ALA A 86 -5.01 -0.39 -17.21
C ALA A 86 -4.16 0.85 -16.87
N SER A 87 -4.82 2.00 -16.68
CA SER A 87 -4.18 3.20 -16.13
C SER A 87 -4.23 3.19 -14.60
N LEU A 88 -3.06 3.36 -13.99
CA LEU A 88 -2.87 3.40 -12.54
C LEU A 88 -3.13 4.77 -11.90
N GLU A 89 -3.17 5.83 -12.72
CA GLU A 89 -3.37 7.18 -12.22
C GLU A 89 -4.72 7.30 -11.51
N GLY A 90 -4.72 7.80 -10.28
CA GLY A 90 -5.92 7.93 -9.46
C GLY A 90 -6.43 6.62 -8.85
N ALA A 91 -5.77 5.48 -9.09
CA ALA A 91 -6.16 4.20 -8.50
C ALA A 91 -5.85 4.13 -7.00
N THR A 92 -6.36 3.08 -6.35
CA THR A 92 -5.98 2.70 -4.99
C THR A 92 -5.20 1.38 -5.02
N ILE A 93 -4.08 1.31 -4.31
CA ILE A 93 -3.40 0.04 -4.02
C ILE A 93 -3.68 -0.41 -2.58
N TYR A 94 -4.00 -1.68 -2.42
CA TYR A 94 -4.19 -2.35 -1.15
C TYR A 94 -3.04 -3.32 -0.97
N SER A 95 -2.19 -3.10 0.04
CA SER A 95 -1.06 -3.98 0.36
C SER A 95 -1.22 -4.56 1.75
N THR A 96 -0.99 -5.86 1.90
CA THR A 96 -1.08 -6.50 3.23
C THR A 96 -0.03 -5.94 4.20
N LEU A 97 1.14 -5.55 3.72
CA LEU A 97 2.21 -4.96 4.53
C LEU A 97 2.59 -3.57 4.00
N GLU A 98 3.21 -2.74 4.84
CA GLU A 98 3.75 -1.44 4.41
C GLU A 98 4.69 -1.58 3.19
N PRO A 99 4.49 -0.79 2.11
CA PRO A 99 5.41 -0.77 0.97
C PRO A 99 6.82 -0.34 1.36
N CYS A 100 7.84 -1.07 0.90
CA CYS A 100 9.23 -0.78 1.28
C CYS A 100 9.69 0.63 0.84
N SER A 101 10.57 1.24 1.65
CA SER A 101 11.05 2.62 1.52
C SER A 101 12.43 2.77 0.89
N PHE A 102 13.23 1.69 0.84
CA PHE A 102 14.62 1.73 0.40
C PHE A 102 14.83 0.94 -0.89
N HIS A 103 15.80 1.39 -1.68
CA HIS A 103 16.32 0.63 -2.81
C HIS A 103 17.12 -0.57 -2.29
N GLY A 104 16.60 -1.77 -2.54
CA GLY A 104 17.29 -3.03 -2.26
C GLY A 104 17.89 -3.60 -3.54
N ARG A 105 17.49 -4.83 -3.87
CA ARG A 105 17.76 -5.45 -5.18
C ARG A 105 16.82 -4.94 -6.28
N THR A 106 15.71 -4.34 -5.87
CA THR A 106 14.66 -3.73 -6.70
C THR A 106 14.41 -2.29 -6.24
N PRO A 107 13.86 -1.41 -7.11
CA PRO A 107 13.40 -0.07 -6.71
C PRO A 107 12.37 -0.13 -5.57
N ALA A 108 12.37 0.89 -4.72
CA ALA A 108 11.45 0.95 -3.57
C ALA A 108 9.99 0.98 -4.03
N CYS A 109 9.14 0.14 -3.45
CA CYS A 109 7.72 0.06 -3.80
C CYS A 109 7.01 1.40 -3.60
N ALA A 110 7.33 2.13 -2.53
CA ALA A 110 6.77 3.45 -2.26
C ALA A 110 7.05 4.45 -3.40
N LEU A 111 8.24 4.40 -4.01
CA LEU A 111 8.60 5.28 -5.13
C LEU A 111 7.88 4.88 -6.42
N ALA A 112 7.77 3.58 -6.71
CA ALA A 112 7.02 3.11 -7.87
C ALA A 112 5.54 3.51 -7.81
N ILE A 113 4.92 3.47 -6.63
CA ILE A 113 3.54 3.95 -6.41
C ILE A 113 3.40 5.44 -6.76
N VAL A 114 4.36 6.26 -6.33
CA VAL A 114 4.41 7.70 -6.63
C VAL A 114 4.60 7.95 -8.12
N GLU A 115 5.55 7.25 -8.77
CA GLU A 115 5.84 7.36 -10.20
C GLU A 115 4.61 7.04 -11.07
N HIS A 116 3.82 6.05 -10.67
CA HIS A 116 2.58 5.66 -11.36
C HIS A 116 1.35 6.52 -10.99
N ARG A 117 1.51 7.55 -10.15
CA ARG A 117 0.45 8.50 -9.78
C ARG A 117 -0.78 7.82 -9.17
N ILE A 118 -0.55 6.73 -8.43
CA ILE A 118 -1.58 6.09 -7.60
C ILE A 118 -1.95 7.09 -6.50
N ALA A 119 -3.25 7.37 -6.36
CA ALA A 119 -3.71 8.44 -5.46
C ALA A 119 -3.84 7.99 -4.00
N ARG A 120 -4.00 6.68 -3.77
CA ARG A 120 -4.32 6.14 -2.46
C ARG A 120 -3.64 4.79 -2.21
N VAL A 121 -3.15 4.61 -0.99
CA VAL A 121 -2.55 3.38 -0.48
C VAL A 121 -3.28 2.98 0.80
N VAL A 122 -3.73 1.74 0.85
CA VAL A 122 -4.35 1.14 2.03
C VAL A 122 -3.49 -0.03 2.48
N ILE A 123 -3.01 0.00 3.71
CA ILE A 123 -2.18 -1.08 4.26
C ILE A 123 -2.93 -1.88 5.32
N GLY A 124 -2.62 -3.17 5.36
CA GLY A 124 -3.09 -4.07 6.40
C GLY A 124 -2.36 -3.87 7.71
N MET A 125 -1.03 -3.92 7.67
CA MET A 125 -0.15 -3.79 8.83
C MET A 125 1.06 -2.95 8.47
N ARG A 126 1.57 -2.16 9.43
CA ARG A 126 2.91 -1.55 9.30
C ARG A 126 3.98 -2.62 9.29
N ASP A 127 5.08 -2.38 8.58
CA ASP A 127 6.20 -3.30 8.61
C ASP A 127 6.96 -3.14 9.95
N PRO A 128 7.07 -4.20 10.77
CA PRO A 128 7.75 -4.10 12.05
C PRO A 128 9.28 -4.01 11.88
N HIS A 129 9.80 -4.24 10.68
CA HIS A 129 11.23 -4.17 10.39
C HIS A 129 11.75 -2.73 10.60
N PRO A 130 12.79 -2.51 11.43
CA PRO A 130 13.25 -1.16 11.82
C PRO A 130 13.67 -0.23 10.66
N ARG A 131 14.05 -0.82 9.52
CA ARG A 131 14.42 -0.08 8.30
C ARG A 131 13.23 0.35 7.43
N VAL A 132 12.02 -0.17 7.70
CA VAL A 132 10.81 0.12 6.92
C VAL A 132 9.82 0.90 7.77
N ASN A 133 9.54 0.45 9.00
CA ASN A 133 8.57 0.98 9.96
C ASN A 133 8.24 2.49 9.81
N GLY A 134 7.26 2.80 8.95
CA GLY A 134 6.73 4.15 8.70
C GLY A 134 7.47 5.00 7.64
N GLU A 135 8.65 4.60 7.19
CA GLU A 135 9.43 5.33 6.19
C GLU A 135 8.77 5.25 4.80
N GLY A 136 8.17 4.10 4.46
CA GLY A 136 7.48 3.93 3.18
C GLY A 136 6.24 4.83 3.11
N LEU A 137 5.50 4.87 4.22
CA LEU A 137 4.34 5.74 4.38
C LEU A 137 4.71 7.23 4.38
N THR A 138 5.89 7.58 4.90
CA THR A 138 6.40 8.95 4.88
C THR A 138 6.66 9.44 3.45
N ILE A 139 7.30 8.60 2.62
CA ILE A 139 7.50 8.90 1.19
C ILE A 139 6.16 9.14 0.49
N LEU A 140 5.20 8.23 0.69
CA LEU A 140 3.88 8.29 0.06
C LEU A 140 3.13 9.58 0.44
N ARG A 141 3.04 9.87 1.74
CA ARG A 141 2.40 11.10 2.24
C ARG A 141 3.09 12.36 1.74
N GLY A 142 4.42 12.38 1.71
CA GLY A 142 5.21 13.51 1.20
C GLY A 142 4.97 13.80 -0.28
N ALA A 143 4.60 12.78 -1.07
CA ALA A 143 4.21 12.90 -2.46
C ALA A 143 2.71 13.22 -2.68
N GLY A 144 1.94 13.39 -1.61
CA GLY A 144 0.50 13.68 -1.67
C GLY A 144 -0.39 12.45 -1.88
N VAL A 145 0.13 11.24 -1.69
CA VAL A 145 -0.66 10.00 -1.72
C VAL A 145 -1.44 9.87 -0.42
N GLU A 146 -2.74 9.60 -0.51
CA GLU A 146 -3.58 9.30 0.65
C GLU A 146 -3.19 7.94 1.24
N VAL A 147 -2.99 7.85 2.56
CA VAL A 147 -2.57 6.62 3.25
C VAL A 147 -3.56 6.24 4.34
N ILE A 148 -4.11 5.03 4.24
CA ILE A 148 -4.91 4.37 5.27
C ILE A 148 -4.16 3.16 5.81
N GLU A 149 -4.29 2.94 7.11
CA GLU A 149 -3.54 1.91 7.82
C GLU A 149 -4.48 1.06 8.68
N GLY A 150 -4.05 -0.18 8.97
CA GLY A 150 -4.72 -1.05 9.94
C GLY A 150 -5.95 -1.79 9.42
N VAL A 151 -6.16 -1.85 8.10
CA VAL A 151 -7.34 -2.53 7.54
C VAL A 151 -7.14 -4.04 7.63
N LEU A 152 -7.97 -4.71 8.43
CA LEU A 152 -7.82 -6.15 8.74
C LEU A 152 -6.44 -6.49 9.33
N GLU A 153 -5.84 -5.57 10.07
CA GLU A 153 -4.54 -5.77 10.72
C GLU A 153 -4.44 -7.08 11.53
N PRO A 154 -5.45 -7.48 12.33
CA PRO A 154 -5.36 -8.75 13.06
C PRO A 154 -5.25 -9.97 12.15
N GLU A 155 -5.93 -9.98 11.00
CA GLU A 155 -5.88 -11.06 10.01
C GLU A 155 -4.50 -11.12 9.34
N VAL A 156 -3.97 -9.96 8.97
CA VAL A 156 -2.65 -9.81 8.35
C VAL A 156 -1.56 -10.25 9.31
N ALA A 157 -1.60 -9.76 10.55
CA ALA A 157 -0.64 -10.13 11.59
C ALA A 157 -0.68 -11.64 11.88
N ARG A 158 -1.87 -12.24 11.95
CA ARG A 158 -2.01 -13.70 12.07
C ARG A 158 -1.44 -14.43 10.87
N SER A 159 -1.67 -13.92 9.66
CA SER A 159 -1.11 -14.52 8.45
C SER A 159 0.42 -14.53 8.53
N LEU A 160 1.05 -13.39 8.83
CA LEU A 160 2.50 -13.17 8.86
C LEU A 160 3.20 -13.64 10.14
N ALA A 161 2.47 -14.11 11.17
CA ALA A 161 3.04 -14.46 12.47
C ALA A 161 4.33 -15.32 12.40
N PRO A 162 4.43 -16.38 11.57
CA PRO A 162 5.68 -17.16 11.49
C PRO A 162 6.88 -16.36 10.98
N TRP A 163 6.66 -15.38 10.10
CA TRP A 163 7.72 -14.48 9.63
C TRP A 163 8.12 -13.46 10.70
N ILE A 164 7.12 -12.86 11.36
CA ILE A 164 7.34 -11.90 12.46
C ILE A 164 8.16 -12.54 13.58
N ASP A 165 7.76 -13.74 14.01
CA ASP A 165 8.43 -14.47 15.10
C ASP A 165 9.88 -14.88 14.73
N ALA A 166 10.12 -15.21 13.45
CA ALA A 166 11.44 -15.58 12.96
C ALA A 166 12.40 -14.38 12.85
N TYR A 167 11.89 -13.20 12.45
CA TYR A 167 12.69 -11.99 12.24
C TYR A 167 12.80 -11.07 13.47
N HIS A 168 11.92 -11.24 14.46
CA HIS A 168 11.97 -10.53 15.75
C HIS A 168 12.22 -11.47 16.94
N PRO A 169 13.42 -12.07 17.09
CA PRO A 169 13.75 -12.84 18.30
C PRO A 169 13.77 -11.99 19.59
N HIS A 170 13.60 -10.67 19.48
CA HIS A 170 13.69 -9.71 20.59
C HIS A 170 12.49 -8.75 20.72
N ALA A 171 11.36 -8.99 20.04
CA ALA A 171 10.12 -8.38 20.48
C ALA A 171 9.76 -9.01 21.83
N LYS A 172 10.08 -8.30 22.92
CA LYS A 172 9.96 -8.78 24.29
C LYS A 172 8.58 -9.40 24.53
N ARG A 173 8.57 -10.66 24.98
CA ARG A 173 7.45 -11.25 25.73
C ARG A 173 7.17 -10.46 26.99
#